data_AF-A0AAU3VLP5-F1
#
_entry.id   AF-A0AAU3VLP5-F1
#
_cell.length_a   1.000
_cell.length_b   1.000
_cell.length_c   1.000
_cell.angle_alpha   90.00
_cell.angle_beta   90.00
_cell.angle_gamma   90.00
#
_symmetry.space_group_name_H-M   'P 1'
#
loop_
_entity.id
_entity.type
_entity.pdbx_description
1 polymer ?
#
loop_
_entity_poly.entity_id
_entity_poly.type
_entity_poly.pdbx_seq_one_letter_code
_entity_poly.pdbx_strand_id
1 'polypeptide(L)'
;MQRLQFFLSESPWEAEQVNDRRLELLREEPATAPHDGGVIVIDDSGDRKDGTATAHVGRQWLGRLGKTDNGIVTVTTVWTDGRVYYPLHATPYTPAHHFTSGRSDPAFRTKPQLAAALAVRGKDAGFGCRAVVADCAYSVSDDWYLALREAGLAYVVALKPHRGTWARAGQPHTPIEAAHALTWKDAKHPGDWKAVERHFRDGHTETWWAADARLGGYGPDSPCRLVVATTDPAGLPEKATWYLATNLPHPDTPHATAGPHPPADLAEIVRLYGLRPWIEQSYKQIKDELGWADFQVRSARAIRRHQTLINCAFSFCWDQWFAPPGPLDATAPDPCPEEGPERGTRHTPPGPAALLAQGLTRYPVLAHPSHHPHPMVASMDGHGSTP
;
A
#
# COMPACT_ATOMS: atom_id res chain seq x y z
N MET A 1 18.46 16.74 -23.11
CA MET A 1 17.13 17.12 -22.57
C MET A 1 15.99 16.92 -23.57
N GLN A 2 16.10 17.39 -24.82
CA GLN A 2 15.03 17.29 -25.83
C GLN A 2 14.56 15.85 -26.15
N ARG A 3 15.48 14.88 -26.23
CA ARG A 3 15.14 13.48 -26.53
C ARG A 3 14.27 12.81 -25.46
N LEU A 4 14.54 13.06 -24.17
CA LEU A 4 13.74 12.49 -23.07
C LEU A 4 12.34 13.12 -23.00
N GLN A 5 12.24 14.44 -23.20
CA GLN A 5 10.95 15.11 -23.26
C GLN A 5 10.11 14.58 -24.44
N PHE A 6 10.71 14.48 -25.64
CA PHE A 6 10.05 13.89 -26.80
C PHE A 6 9.62 12.44 -26.55
N PHE A 7 10.48 11.63 -25.90
CA PHE A 7 10.17 10.26 -25.55
C PHE A 7 8.93 10.15 -24.64
N LEU A 8 8.78 11.06 -23.68
CA LEU A 8 7.63 11.07 -22.77
C LEU A 8 6.38 11.71 -23.38
N SER A 9 6.49 12.77 -24.18
CA SER A 9 5.31 13.49 -24.69
C SER A 9 4.84 13.02 -26.06
N GLU A 10 5.74 12.93 -27.04
CA GLU A 10 5.39 12.81 -28.46
C GLU A 10 5.57 11.41 -29.05
N SER A 11 6.56 10.65 -28.56
CA SER A 11 6.90 9.33 -29.11
C SER A 11 5.67 8.41 -29.18
N PRO A 12 5.54 7.48 -30.14
CA PRO A 12 4.29 6.76 -30.40
C PRO A 12 4.01 5.54 -29.51
N TRP A 13 4.79 5.30 -28.44
CA TRP A 13 4.61 4.11 -27.59
C TRP A 13 3.48 4.26 -26.57
N GLU A 14 2.67 3.22 -26.37
CA GLU A 14 1.54 3.31 -25.44
C GLU A 14 1.91 2.79 -24.05
N ALA A 15 1.65 3.60 -23.02
CA ALA A 15 2.04 3.31 -21.64
C ALA A 15 1.41 2.01 -21.13
N GLU A 16 0.15 1.77 -21.50
CA GLU A 16 -0.57 0.56 -21.10
C GLU A 16 0.05 -0.70 -21.72
N GLN A 17 0.45 -0.66 -22.99
CA GLN A 17 1.10 -1.82 -23.63
C GLN A 17 2.46 -2.15 -22.98
N VAL A 18 3.22 -1.13 -22.59
CA VAL A 18 4.49 -1.33 -21.86
C VAL A 18 4.23 -1.91 -20.47
N ASN A 19 3.19 -1.43 -19.78
CA ASN A 19 2.80 -1.97 -18.49
C ASN A 19 2.35 -3.43 -18.61
N ASP A 20 1.50 -3.75 -19.60
CA ASP A 20 1.01 -5.11 -19.84
C ASP A 20 2.18 -6.05 -20.13
N ARG A 21 3.16 -5.64 -20.97
CA ARG A 21 4.38 -6.43 -21.21
C ARG A 21 5.22 -6.62 -19.94
N ARG A 22 5.36 -5.58 -19.11
CA ARG A 22 6.04 -5.68 -17.81
C ARG A 22 5.36 -6.71 -16.91
N LEU A 23 4.03 -6.71 -16.87
CA LEU A 23 3.25 -7.65 -16.07
C LEU A 23 3.34 -9.09 -16.60
N GLU A 24 3.37 -9.28 -17.92
CA GLU A 24 3.64 -10.59 -18.53
C GLU A 24 4.99 -11.15 -18.08
N LEU A 25 6.06 -10.35 -18.15
CA LEU A 25 7.41 -10.78 -17.73
C LEU A 25 7.45 -11.16 -16.24
N LEU A 26 6.80 -10.39 -15.37
CA LEU A 26 6.71 -10.72 -13.93
C LEU A 26 5.97 -12.03 -13.67
N ARG A 27 5.00 -12.40 -14.53
CA ARG A 27 4.26 -13.66 -14.43
C ARG A 27 5.06 -14.85 -14.93
N GLU A 28 5.91 -14.63 -15.92
CA GLU A 28 6.77 -15.66 -16.53
C GLU A 28 7.94 -16.03 -15.60
N GLU A 29 8.44 -15.09 -14.80
CA GLU A 29 9.56 -15.30 -13.88
C GLU A 29 9.12 -15.98 -12.58
N PRO A 30 9.59 -17.21 -12.25
CA PRO A 30 9.16 -17.96 -11.07
C PRO A 30 9.31 -17.22 -9.74
N ALA A 31 10.33 -16.37 -9.58
CA ALA A 31 10.54 -15.63 -8.34
C ALA A 31 9.46 -14.56 -8.08
N THR A 32 8.88 -14.00 -9.15
CA THR A 32 7.88 -12.93 -9.08
C THR A 32 6.47 -13.37 -9.48
N ALA A 33 6.31 -14.59 -10.01
CA ALA A 33 5.03 -15.10 -10.52
C ALA A 33 3.94 -15.05 -9.44
N PRO A 34 2.74 -14.52 -9.76
CA PRO A 34 1.64 -14.43 -8.81
C PRO A 34 1.02 -15.79 -8.54
N HIS A 35 0.35 -15.91 -7.39
CA HIS A 35 -0.43 -17.08 -7.01
C HIS A 35 -1.61 -16.67 -6.12
N ASP A 36 -2.59 -17.57 -5.97
CA ASP A 36 -3.87 -17.30 -5.29
C ASP A 36 -3.76 -17.08 -3.76
N GLY A 37 -2.56 -17.19 -3.19
CA GLY A 37 -2.30 -16.93 -1.76
C GLY A 37 -1.86 -15.48 -1.46
N GLY A 38 -1.46 -14.74 -2.50
CA GLY A 38 -1.09 -13.32 -2.41
C GLY A 38 -2.32 -12.39 -2.34
N VAL A 39 -2.07 -11.10 -2.28
CA VAL A 39 -3.12 -10.06 -2.23
C VAL A 39 -2.89 -8.98 -3.28
N ILE A 40 -3.97 -8.37 -3.72
CA ILE A 40 -3.92 -7.08 -4.44
C ILE A 40 -4.23 -5.99 -3.43
N VAL A 41 -3.22 -5.20 -3.05
CA VAL A 41 -3.37 -4.06 -2.14
C VAL A 41 -3.73 -2.82 -2.95
N ILE A 42 -4.71 -2.05 -2.48
CA ILE A 42 -5.12 -0.76 -3.04
C ILE A 42 -4.75 0.34 -2.06
N ASP A 43 -4.14 1.40 -2.57
CA ASP A 43 -3.94 2.65 -1.84
C ASP A 43 -3.80 3.80 -2.83
N ASP A 44 -3.88 5.04 -2.36
CA ASP A 44 -3.48 6.20 -3.14
C ASP A 44 -2.30 6.93 -2.53
N SER A 45 -1.58 7.68 -3.36
CA SER A 45 -0.52 8.53 -2.88
C SER A 45 -0.55 9.88 -3.56
N GLY A 46 -0.50 10.93 -2.74
CA GLY A 46 -0.49 12.32 -3.16
C GLY A 46 0.93 12.85 -3.32
N ASP A 47 1.16 13.56 -4.42
CA ASP A 47 2.42 14.21 -4.75
C ASP A 47 2.16 15.70 -4.97
N ARG A 48 2.82 16.54 -4.17
CA ARG A 48 2.66 17.99 -4.25
C ARG A 48 3.11 18.49 -5.62
N LYS A 49 2.32 19.39 -6.20
CA LYS A 49 2.66 20.11 -7.43
C LYS A 49 2.25 21.57 -7.28
N ASP A 50 3.04 22.45 -7.85
CA ASP A 50 2.72 23.88 -7.88
C ASP A 50 2.04 24.26 -9.22
N GLY A 51 1.17 25.27 -9.17
CA GLY A 51 0.42 25.77 -10.33
C GLY A 51 -0.80 24.93 -10.72
N THR A 52 -1.45 25.31 -11.83
CA THR A 52 -2.74 24.74 -12.30
C THR A 52 -2.66 24.11 -13.70
N ALA A 53 -1.51 24.22 -14.37
CA ALA A 53 -1.35 23.83 -15.78
C ALA A 53 -1.01 22.34 -15.98
N THR A 54 -0.71 21.61 -14.90
CA THR A 54 -0.39 20.18 -14.95
C THR A 54 -1.68 19.38 -14.88
N ALA A 55 -1.83 18.39 -15.75
CA ALA A 55 -2.98 17.50 -15.73
C ALA A 55 -3.18 16.85 -14.35
N HIS A 56 -4.44 16.65 -13.96
CA HIS A 56 -4.85 16.03 -12.69
C HIS A 56 -4.54 16.85 -11.42
N VAL A 57 -3.87 18.00 -11.55
CA VAL A 57 -3.54 18.83 -10.39
C VAL A 57 -4.80 19.41 -9.76
N GLY A 58 -4.84 19.44 -8.44
CA GLY A 58 -5.89 20.12 -7.72
C GLY A 58 -5.67 20.09 -6.21
N ARG A 59 -6.50 20.85 -5.48
CA ARG A 59 -6.55 20.83 -4.02
C ARG A 59 -7.13 19.50 -3.53
N GLN A 60 -6.27 18.66 -2.98
CA GLN A 60 -6.60 17.30 -2.56
C GLN A 60 -5.93 16.99 -1.22
N TRP A 61 -6.49 16.06 -0.44
CA TRP A 61 -5.80 15.53 0.73
C TRP A 61 -4.54 14.80 0.29
N LEU A 62 -3.37 15.27 0.72
CA LEU A 62 -2.07 14.65 0.42
C LEU A 62 -1.59 13.91 1.67
N GLY A 63 -1.78 12.58 1.68
CA GLY A 63 -1.50 11.74 2.86
C GLY A 63 -0.11 11.95 3.46
N ARG A 64 0.94 12.01 2.63
CA ARG A 64 2.32 12.28 3.08
C ARG A 64 2.50 13.64 3.78
N LEU A 65 1.71 14.65 3.41
CA LEU A 65 1.80 15.99 4.03
C LEU A 65 0.80 16.18 5.18
N GLY A 66 -0.12 15.24 5.41
CA GLY A 66 -1.14 15.33 6.45
C GLY A 66 -2.09 16.52 6.29
N LYS A 67 -2.26 17.03 5.07
CA LYS A 67 -3.10 18.22 4.81
C LYS A 67 -3.65 18.23 3.39
N THR A 68 -4.69 19.05 3.18
CA THR A 68 -5.16 19.40 1.84
C THR A 68 -4.23 20.43 1.22
N ASP A 69 -3.61 20.07 0.10
CA ASP A 69 -2.74 20.96 -0.66
C ASP A 69 -2.88 20.70 -2.17
N ASN A 70 -2.21 21.50 -2.98
CA ASN A 70 -2.22 21.34 -4.43
C ASN A 70 -1.29 20.18 -4.85
N GLY A 71 -1.83 19.24 -5.60
CA GLY A 71 -1.07 18.06 -6.02
C GLY A 71 -1.83 17.11 -6.92
N ILE A 72 -1.14 16.04 -7.28
CA ILE A 72 -1.68 14.92 -8.04
C ILE A 72 -1.79 13.74 -7.09
N VAL A 73 -2.94 13.08 -7.06
CA VAL A 73 -3.12 11.83 -6.32
C VAL A 73 -3.19 10.70 -7.32
N THR A 74 -2.39 9.66 -7.11
CA THR A 74 -2.40 8.45 -7.94
C THR A 74 -2.91 7.27 -7.15
N VAL A 75 -3.99 6.64 -7.63
CA VAL A 75 -4.52 5.37 -7.10
C VAL A 75 -3.69 4.24 -7.68
N THR A 76 -3.17 3.36 -6.83
CA THR A 76 -2.27 2.28 -7.22
C THR A 76 -2.77 0.94 -6.71
N THR A 77 -2.54 -0.10 -7.49
CA THR A 77 -2.67 -1.50 -7.07
C THR A 77 -1.28 -2.12 -6.99
N VAL A 78 -1.00 -2.86 -5.92
CA VAL A 78 0.25 -3.60 -5.70
C VAL A 78 -0.10 -5.06 -5.47
N TRP A 79 0.57 -5.98 -6.16
CA TRP A 79 0.50 -7.40 -5.81
C TRP A 79 1.60 -7.73 -4.82
N THR A 80 1.31 -8.56 -3.81
CA THR A 80 2.31 -9.07 -2.85
C THR A 80 1.87 -10.37 -2.19
N ASP A 81 2.83 -11.22 -1.88
CA ASP A 81 2.69 -12.39 -1.01
C ASP A 81 3.46 -12.24 0.31
N GLY A 82 4.08 -11.08 0.54
CA GLY A 82 4.99 -10.81 1.66
C GLY A 82 6.46 -11.16 1.42
N ARG A 83 6.77 -11.94 0.38
CA ARG A 83 8.16 -12.18 -0.08
C ARG A 83 8.54 -11.14 -1.13
N VAL A 84 7.66 -10.93 -2.12
CA VAL A 84 7.82 -9.94 -3.18
C VAL A 84 6.64 -8.99 -3.20
N TYR A 85 6.84 -7.82 -3.78
CA TYR A 85 5.77 -6.84 -3.98
C TYR A 85 6.09 -5.97 -5.19
N TYR A 86 5.09 -5.63 -6.00
CA TYR A 86 5.29 -4.71 -7.12
C TYR A 86 3.98 -4.04 -7.56
N PRO A 87 4.02 -2.78 -8.05
CA PRO A 87 2.85 -2.13 -8.62
C PRO A 87 2.33 -2.91 -9.83
N LEU A 88 1.03 -3.18 -9.87
CA LEU A 88 0.34 -3.72 -11.05
C LEU A 88 -0.06 -2.58 -11.99
N HIS A 89 -0.87 -1.66 -11.47
CA HIS A 89 -1.40 -0.52 -12.20
C HIS A 89 -1.42 0.71 -11.31
N ALA A 90 -1.23 1.88 -11.92
CA ALA A 90 -1.28 3.16 -11.23
C ALA A 90 -1.99 4.19 -12.10
N THR A 91 -2.92 4.93 -11.50
CA THR A 91 -3.77 5.90 -12.19
C THR A 91 -3.92 7.22 -11.44
N PRO A 92 -3.42 8.35 -11.98
CA PRO A 92 -3.75 9.67 -11.48
C PRO A 92 -5.26 9.88 -11.47
N TYR A 93 -5.80 10.22 -10.31
CA TYR A 93 -7.18 10.64 -10.14
C TYR A 93 -7.34 12.07 -10.66
N THR A 94 -8.37 12.27 -11.49
CA THR A 94 -8.69 13.58 -12.06
C THR A 94 -9.83 14.22 -11.25
N PRO A 95 -9.61 15.35 -10.57
CA PRO A 95 -10.67 16.02 -9.83
C PRO A 95 -11.82 16.48 -10.72
N ALA A 96 -13.05 16.48 -10.20
CA ALA A 96 -14.27 16.80 -10.95
C ALA A 96 -14.23 18.15 -11.70
N HIS A 97 -13.53 19.17 -11.17
CA HIS A 97 -13.46 20.49 -11.82
C HIS A 97 -12.68 20.52 -13.14
N HIS A 98 -11.98 19.44 -13.50
CA HIS A 98 -11.36 19.28 -14.83
C HIS A 98 -12.36 18.83 -15.90
N PHE A 99 -13.57 18.42 -15.50
CA PHE A 99 -14.61 17.94 -16.41
C PHE A 99 -15.70 19.00 -16.60
N THR A 100 -16.20 19.15 -17.82
CA THR A 100 -17.22 20.15 -18.17
C THR A 100 -18.49 19.97 -17.33
N SER A 101 -18.92 18.73 -17.10
CA SER A 101 -20.10 18.40 -16.29
C SER A 101 -19.77 18.04 -14.84
N GLY A 102 -18.54 18.30 -14.38
CA GLY A 102 -18.14 18.05 -13.01
C GLY A 102 -18.28 16.57 -12.62
N ARG A 103 -18.99 16.31 -11.51
CA ARG A 103 -19.23 14.95 -11.01
C ARG A 103 -20.21 14.14 -11.86
N SER A 104 -21.03 14.81 -12.66
CA SER A 104 -22.02 14.18 -13.53
C SER A 104 -21.45 13.83 -14.90
N ASP A 105 -20.17 14.17 -15.15
CA ASP A 105 -19.51 13.84 -16.40
C ASP A 105 -19.35 12.31 -16.53
N PRO A 106 -19.73 11.70 -17.66
CA PRO A 106 -19.64 10.25 -17.85
C PRO A 106 -18.21 9.71 -17.83
N ALA A 107 -17.19 10.56 -18.03
CA ALA A 107 -15.79 10.20 -17.89
C ALA A 107 -15.26 10.36 -16.46
N PHE A 108 -15.97 11.07 -15.58
CA PHE A 108 -15.57 11.21 -14.19
C PHE A 108 -15.66 9.86 -13.46
N ARG A 109 -14.64 9.56 -12.67
CA ARG A 109 -14.58 8.38 -11.81
C ARG A 109 -14.11 8.82 -10.44
N THR A 110 -14.79 8.38 -9.39
CA THR A 110 -14.31 8.55 -8.01
C THR A 110 -13.09 7.67 -7.75
N LYS A 111 -12.32 7.98 -6.71
CA LYS A 111 -11.17 7.15 -6.32
C LYS A 111 -11.58 5.68 -6.02
N PRO A 112 -12.68 5.40 -5.28
CA PRO A 112 -13.15 4.02 -5.15
C PRO A 112 -13.49 3.35 -6.48
N GLN A 113 -14.20 4.03 -7.40
CA GLN A 113 -14.50 3.46 -8.72
C GLN A 113 -13.21 3.14 -9.51
N LEU A 114 -12.21 4.02 -9.48
CA LEU A 114 -10.90 3.77 -10.08
C LEU A 114 -10.20 2.57 -9.42
N ALA A 115 -10.15 2.55 -8.10
CA ALA A 115 -9.53 1.48 -7.32
C ALA A 115 -10.13 0.10 -7.63
N ALA A 116 -11.46 -0.02 -7.63
CA ALA A 116 -12.14 -1.27 -7.99
C ALA A 116 -11.78 -1.68 -9.43
N ALA A 117 -11.84 -0.76 -10.39
CA ALA A 117 -11.47 -1.04 -11.78
C ALA A 117 -10.02 -1.51 -11.94
N LEU A 118 -9.07 -0.93 -11.18
CA LEU A 118 -7.67 -1.38 -11.20
C LEU A 118 -7.49 -2.77 -10.60
N ALA A 119 -8.24 -3.12 -9.54
CA ALA A 119 -8.19 -4.46 -8.95
C ALA A 119 -8.74 -5.51 -9.91
N VAL A 120 -9.85 -5.21 -10.58
CA VAL A 120 -10.41 -6.06 -11.65
C VAL A 120 -9.41 -6.23 -12.78
N ARG A 121 -8.77 -5.15 -13.23
CA ARG A 121 -7.73 -5.22 -14.25
C ARG A 121 -6.53 -6.08 -13.82
N GLY A 122 -6.12 -6.00 -12.55
CA GLY A 122 -5.09 -6.88 -11.99
C GLY A 122 -5.46 -8.36 -12.11
N LYS A 123 -6.69 -8.71 -11.73
CA LYS A 123 -7.24 -10.07 -11.88
C LYS A 123 -7.27 -10.50 -13.35
N ASP A 124 -7.82 -9.68 -14.24
CA ASP A 124 -7.96 -9.99 -15.66
C ASP A 124 -6.59 -10.12 -16.36
N ALA A 125 -5.57 -9.42 -15.85
CA ALA A 125 -4.18 -9.58 -16.26
C ALA A 125 -3.49 -10.85 -15.71
N GLY A 126 -4.23 -11.73 -15.02
CA GLY A 126 -3.75 -13.03 -14.53
C GLY A 126 -3.03 -12.98 -13.18
N PHE A 127 -3.19 -11.91 -12.40
CA PHE A 127 -2.65 -11.83 -11.03
C PHE A 127 -3.68 -12.40 -10.05
N GLY A 128 -3.61 -13.72 -9.85
CA GLY A 128 -4.37 -14.42 -8.82
C GLY A 128 -4.14 -13.82 -7.43
N CYS A 129 -5.19 -13.74 -6.63
CA CYS A 129 -5.12 -13.22 -5.27
C CYS A 129 -6.18 -13.85 -4.37
N ARG A 130 -5.84 -14.01 -3.10
CA ARG A 130 -6.76 -14.47 -2.06
C ARG A 130 -7.80 -13.43 -1.71
N ALA A 131 -7.40 -12.16 -1.73
CA ALA A 131 -8.26 -11.02 -1.48
C ALA A 131 -7.66 -9.71 -2.02
N VAL A 132 -8.54 -8.78 -2.34
CA VAL A 132 -8.24 -7.36 -2.44
C VAL A 132 -8.16 -6.77 -1.03
N VAL A 133 -7.10 -6.03 -0.73
CA VAL A 133 -6.86 -5.42 0.58
C VAL A 133 -6.82 -3.91 0.44
N ALA A 134 -7.57 -3.20 1.29
CA ALA A 134 -7.62 -1.74 1.25
C ALA A 134 -7.88 -1.15 2.65
N ASP A 135 -7.60 0.14 2.81
CA ASP A 135 -7.90 0.87 4.04
C ASP A 135 -9.37 1.38 4.07
N CYS A 136 -9.71 2.08 5.15
CA CYS A 136 -11.06 2.61 5.34
C CYS A 136 -11.43 3.80 4.43
N ALA A 137 -10.49 4.37 3.66
CA ALA A 137 -10.81 5.41 2.69
C ALA A 137 -11.61 4.85 1.50
N TYR A 138 -11.43 3.56 1.19
CA TYR A 138 -12.14 2.86 0.13
C TYR A 138 -13.44 2.19 0.59
N SER A 139 -13.61 1.98 1.90
CA SER A 139 -14.73 1.27 2.50
C SER A 139 -16.01 2.11 2.67
N VAL A 140 -16.16 3.20 1.90
CA VAL A 140 -17.19 4.24 2.09
C VAL A 140 -18.35 4.17 1.11
N SER A 141 -18.25 3.36 0.05
CA SER A 141 -19.23 3.27 -1.03
C SER A 141 -19.66 1.82 -1.25
N ASP A 142 -20.96 1.56 -1.27
CA ASP A 142 -21.52 0.22 -1.54
C ASP A 142 -21.23 -0.24 -2.98
N ASP A 143 -21.15 0.70 -3.93
CA ASP A 143 -20.78 0.43 -5.33
C ASP A 143 -19.38 -0.18 -5.44
N TRP A 144 -18.46 0.20 -4.54
CA TRP A 144 -17.12 -0.38 -4.51
C TRP A 144 -17.15 -1.87 -4.15
N TYR A 145 -17.91 -2.22 -3.11
CA TYR A 145 -18.11 -3.62 -2.72
C TYR A 145 -18.87 -4.41 -3.79
N LEU A 146 -19.86 -3.79 -4.45
CA LEU A 146 -20.59 -4.42 -5.54
C LEU A 146 -19.66 -4.73 -6.72
N ALA A 147 -18.85 -3.77 -7.16
CA ALA A 147 -17.91 -3.95 -8.27
C ALA A 147 -16.92 -5.09 -8.02
N LEU A 148 -16.39 -5.21 -6.80
CA LEU A 148 -15.50 -6.34 -6.45
C LEU A 148 -16.25 -7.68 -6.46
N ARG A 149 -17.48 -7.73 -5.93
CA ARG A 149 -18.28 -8.97 -5.92
C ARG A 149 -18.70 -9.41 -7.32
N GLU A 150 -19.14 -8.48 -8.17
CA GLU A 150 -19.48 -8.75 -9.57
C GLU A 150 -18.27 -9.27 -10.36
N ALA A 151 -17.08 -8.76 -10.05
CA ALA A 151 -15.83 -9.27 -10.60
C ALA A 151 -15.36 -10.58 -9.94
N GLY A 152 -16.09 -11.14 -8.96
CA GLY A 152 -15.70 -12.34 -8.24
C GLY A 152 -14.37 -12.19 -7.48
N LEU A 153 -14.13 -11.01 -6.90
CA LEU A 153 -12.98 -10.72 -6.05
C LEU A 153 -13.40 -10.76 -4.58
N ALA A 154 -12.69 -11.55 -3.79
CA ALA A 154 -12.76 -11.47 -2.34
C ALA A 154 -12.09 -10.19 -1.85
N TYR A 155 -12.48 -9.70 -0.67
CA TYR A 155 -11.85 -8.54 -0.06
C TYR A 155 -11.63 -8.69 1.44
N VAL A 156 -10.62 -8.00 1.96
CA VAL A 156 -10.41 -7.72 3.39
C VAL A 156 -10.08 -6.24 3.51
N VAL A 157 -11.05 -5.44 3.96
CA VAL A 157 -10.94 -3.97 3.98
C VAL A 157 -11.19 -3.42 5.37
N ALA A 158 -10.41 -2.43 5.78
CA ALA A 158 -10.63 -1.77 7.07
C ALA A 158 -11.88 -0.89 7.06
N LEU A 159 -12.55 -0.81 8.21
CA LEU A 159 -13.64 0.09 8.51
C LEU A 159 -13.20 1.11 9.55
N LYS A 160 -13.81 2.30 9.52
CA LYS A 160 -13.66 3.25 10.62
C LYS A 160 -14.34 2.72 11.89
N PRO A 161 -13.74 2.89 13.08
CA PRO A 161 -14.32 2.39 14.34
C PRO A 161 -15.72 2.93 14.60
N HIS A 162 -15.99 4.17 14.20
CA HIS A 162 -17.28 4.86 14.37
C HIS A 162 -18.13 4.88 13.09
N ARG A 163 -17.90 3.95 12.15
CA ARG A 163 -18.76 3.83 10.97
C ARG A 163 -20.15 3.36 11.42
N GLY A 164 -21.09 4.30 11.52
CA GLY A 164 -22.46 4.00 11.89
C GLY A 164 -23.16 3.12 10.86
N THR A 165 -23.93 2.15 11.35
CA THR A 165 -24.91 1.40 10.57
C THR A 165 -26.26 1.42 11.28
N TRP A 166 -27.31 1.08 10.55
CA TRP A 166 -28.61 0.88 11.17
C TRP A 166 -28.59 -0.40 12.04
N ALA A 167 -29.05 -0.28 13.28
CA ALA A 167 -29.22 -1.41 14.19
C ALA A 167 -30.47 -1.19 15.05
N ARG A 168 -30.98 -2.27 15.68
CA ARG A 168 -32.10 -2.15 16.63
C ARG A 168 -31.61 -1.50 17.93
N ALA A 169 -32.54 -0.89 18.66
CA ALA A 169 -32.24 -0.33 19.99
C ALA A 169 -31.58 -1.38 20.90
N GLY A 170 -30.47 -1.01 21.53
CA GLY A 170 -29.68 -1.90 22.40
C GLY A 170 -28.67 -2.82 21.68
N GLN A 171 -28.63 -2.80 20.34
CA GLN A 171 -27.58 -3.49 19.57
C GLN A 171 -26.44 -2.52 19.23
N PRO A 172 -25.23 -3.03 18.91
CA PRO A 172 -24.14 -2.21 18.40
C PRO A 172 -24.51 -1.48 17.10
N HIS A 173 -24.13 -0.20 17.00
CA HIS A 173 -24.30 0.64 15.82
C HIS A 173 -22.99 0.92 15.09
N THR A 174 -21.86 0.67 15.74
CA THR A 174 -20.51 0.92 15.19
C THR A 174 -19.59 -0.29 15.37
N PRO A 175 -18.54 -0.45 14.55
CA PRO A 175 -17.56 -1.52 14.72
C PRO A 175 -16.93 -1.59 16.11
N ILE A 176 -16.65 -0.46 16.75
CA ILE A 176 -16.09 -0.43 18.10
C ILE A 176 -17.10 -0.89 19.16
N GLU A 177 -18.37 -0.51 19.06
CA GLU A 177 -19.42 -1.04 19.93
C GLU A 177 -19.60 -2.54 19.73
N ALA A 178 -19.50 -3.02 18.49
CA ALA A 178 -19.60 -4.44 18.17
C ALA A 178 -18.45 -5.24 18.77
N ALA A 179 -17.25 -4.64 18.83
CA ALA A 179 -16.10 -5.22 19.52
C ALA A 179 -16.29 -5.25 21.04
N HIS A 180 -16.80 -4.17 21.65
CA HIS A 180 -17.09 -4.14 23.09
C HIS A 180 -18.20 -5.11 23.52
N ALA A 181 -19.08 -5.50 22.60
CA ALA A 181 -20.11 -6.51 22.86
C ALA A 181 -19.56 -7.94 22.87
N LEU A 182 -18.32 -8.17 22.43
CA LEU A 182 -17.67 -9.48 22.48
C LEU A 182 -17.24 -9.82 23.91
N THR A 183 -17.39 -11.09 24.27
CA THR A 183 -17.00 -11.61 25.57
C THR A 183 -15.48 -11.68 25.66
N TRP A 184 -14.90 -10.92 26.58
CA TRP A 184 -13.50 -11.00 26.96
C TRP A 184 -13.36 -10.92 28.48
N LYS A 185 -12.53 -11.80 29.05
CA LYS A 185 -12.19 -11.74 30.49
C LYS A 185 -10.69 -11.53 30.68
N ASP A 186 -9.88 -12.46 30.15
CA ASP A 186 -8.43 -12.42 30.21
C ASP A 186 -7.83 -13.41 29.18
N ALA A 187 -6.52 -13.39 29.00
CA ALA A 187 -5.83 -14.26 28.03
C ALA A 187 -6.02 -15.77 28.28
N LYS A 188 -6.34 -16.20 29.51
CA LYS A 188 -6.62 -17.61 29.83
C LYS A 188 -8.08 -17.97 29.62
N HIS A 189 -8.97 -16.97 29.58
CA HIS A 189 -10.41 -17.11 29.38
C HIS A 189 -10.87 -16.10 28.32
N PRO A 190 -10.48 -16.31 27.05
CA PRO A 190 -10.61 -15.27 26.02
C PRO A 190 -12.03 -15.08 25.49
N GLY A 191 -12.99 -15.93 25.88
CA GLY A 191 -14.38 -15.82 25.45
C GLY A 191 -14.51 -15.98 23.94
N ASP A 192 -15.01 -14.94 23.27
CA ASP A 192 -15.22 -14.92 21.82
C ASP A 192 -13.91 -14.72 21.02
N TRP A 193 -12.84 -14.31 21.69
CA TRP A 193 -11.56 -14.00 21.06
C TRP A 193 -10.68 -15.23 20.90
N LYS A 194 -9.93 -15.28 19.80
CA LYS A 194 -8.92 -16.29 19.52
C LYS A 194 -7.55 -15.62 19.38
N ALA A 195 -6.54 -16.21 20.00
CA ALA A 195 -5.16 -15.77 19.80
C ALA A 195 -4.72 -16.07 18.36
N VAL A 196 -4.06 -15.10 17.72
CA VAL A 196 -3.52 -15.15 16.38
C VAL A 196 -2.07 -14.71 16.44
N GLU A 197 -1.16 -15.54 15.94
CA GLU A 197 0.24 -15.17 15.83
C GLU A 197 0.48 -14.37 14.54
N ARG A 198 1.13 -13.22 14.66
CA ARG A 198 1.55 -12.41 13.53
C ARG A 198 3.06 -12.49 13.38
N HIS A 199 3.51 -12.77 12.16
CA HIS A 199 4.93 -12.79 11.81
C HIS A 199 5.31 -11.52 11.08
N PHE A 200 6.45 -10.95 11.44
CA PHE A 200 7.00 -9.75 10.84
C PHE A 200 8.28 -10.08 10.08
N ARG A 201 8.66 -9.18 9.17
CA ARG A 201 9.77 -9.43 8.21
C ARG A 201 11.13 -9.59 8.88
N ASP A 202 11.34 -8.89 9.98
CA ASP A 202 12.54 -8.96 10.83
C ASP A 202 12.56 -10.21 11.74
N GLY A 203 11.57 -11.10 11.60
CA GLY A 203 11.51 -12.39 12.27
C GLY A 203 10.85 -12.36 13.64
N HIS A 204 10.46 -11.19 14.16
CA HIS A 204 9.71 -11.16 15.41
C HIS A 204 8.26 -11.62 15.20
N THR A 205 7.66 -12.11 16.28
CA THR A 205 6.27 -12.54 16.33
C THR A 205 5.53 -11.78 17.42
N GLU A 206 4.30 -11.39 17.13
CA GLU A 206 3.40 -10.82 18.14
C GLU A 206 2.12 -11.63 18.22
N THR A 207 1.64 -11.84 19.44
CA THR A 207 0.29 -12.38 19.65
C THR A 207 -0.72 -11.25 19.56
N TRP A 208 -1.64 -11.39 18.62
CA TRP A 208 -2.84 -10.59 18.50
C TRP A 208 -4.06 -11.44 18.90
N TRP A 209 -5.19 -10.79 19.09
CA TRP A 209 -6.48 -11.41 19.36
C TRP A 209 -7.44 -11.04 18.24
N ALA A 210 -8.19 -12.02 17.74
CA ALA A 210 -9.17 -11.78 16.70
C ALA A 210 -10.52 -12.44 17.05
N ALA A 211 -11.61 -11.86 16.55
CA ALA A 211 -12.96 -12.35 16.76
C ALA A 211 -13.89 -11.90 15.61
N ASP A 212 -14.92 -12.70 15.32
CA ASP A 212 -16.04 -12.30 14.47
C ASP A 212 -17.08 -11.55 15.29
N ALA A 213 -17.37 -10.30 14.92
CA ALA A 213 -18.38 -9.46 15.55
C ALA A 213 -19.67 -9.40 14.71
N ARG A 214 -20.79 -9.11 15.38
CA ARG A 214 -22.09 -8.90 14.74
C ARG A 214 -22.43 -7.41 14.73
N LEU A 215 -22.72 -6.87 13.56
CA LEU A 215 -23.05 -5.46 13.37
C LEU A 215 -23.99 -5.28 12.18
N GLY A 216 -25.27 -4.99 12.41
CA GLY A 216 -26.25 -4.88 11.33
C GLY A 216 -26.26 -6.12 10.42
N GLY A 217 -25.88 -5.95 9.15
CA GLY A 217 -25.75 -7.05 8.18
C GLY A 217 -24.44 -7.86 8.26
N TYR A 218 -23.48 -7.46 9.10
CA TYR A 218 -22.22 -8.18 9.28
C TYR A 218 -22.33 -9.26 10.35
N GLY A 219 -21.70 -10.42 10.11
CA GLY A 219 -21.55 -11.48 11.11
C GLY A 219 -20.93 -12.75 10.55
N PRO A 220 -20.57 -13.72 11.41
CA PRO A 220 -19.94 -14.98 10.98
C PRO A 220 -20.82 -15.81 10.03
N ASP A 221 -22.15 -15.72 10.21
CA ASP A 221 -23.14 -16.44 9.40
C ASP A 221 -23.62 -15.64 8.17
N SER A 222 -23.07 -14.44 7.94
CA SER A 222 -23.47 -13.54 6.86
C SER A 222 -22.52 -13.68 5.65
N PRO A 223 -22.98 -13.36 4.42
CA PRO A 223 -22.11 -13.20 3.26
C PRO A 223 -20.99 -12.17 3.46
N CYS A 224 -21.12 -11.27 4.44
CA CYS A 224 -20.05 -10.38 4.84
C CYS A 224 -19.82 -10.42 6.35
N ARG A 225 -18.57 -10.65 6.74
CA ARG A 225 -18.13 -10.72 8.14
C ARG A 225 -17.53 -9.40 8.59
N LEU A 226 -17.65 -9.13 9.88
CA LEU A 226 -16.86 -8.13 10.58
C LEU A 226 -15.88 -8.87 11.48
N VAL A 227 -14.60 -8.82 11.14
CA VAL A 227 -13.52 -9.37 11.96
C VAL A 227 -12.85 -8.23 12.71
N VAL A 228 -12.75 -8.35 14.02
CA VAL A 228 -11.99 -7.43 14.86
C VAL A 228 -10.67 -8.09 15.21
N ALA A 229 -9.55 -7.40 15.05
CA ALA A 229 -8.23 -7.89 15.43
C ALA A 229 -7.47 -6.83 16.21
N THR A 230 -6.90 -7.18 17.37
CA THR A 230 -6.27 -6.21 18.27
C THR A 230 -5.15 -6.82 19.11
N THR A 231 -4.24 -6.00 19.64
CA THR A 231 -3.29 -6.43 20.68
C THR A 231 -3.92 -6.50 22.06
N ASP A 232 -5.02 -5.76 22.31
CA ASP A 232 -5.69 -5.71 23.61
C ASP A 232 -7.23 -5.63 23.45
N PRO A 233 -7.94 -6.76 23.62
CA PRO A 233 -9.40 -6.81 23.56
C PRO A 233 -10.13 -5.94 24.59
N ALA A 234 -9.51 -5.63 25.74
CA ALA A 234 -10.15 -4.83 26.77
C ALA A 234 -10.09 -3.33 26.43
N GLY A 235 -8.93 -2.85 25.98
CA GLY A 235 -8.70 -1.44 25.68
C GLY A 235 -9.02 -1.02 24.24
N LEU A 236 -8.97 -1.95 23.28
CA LEU A 236 -9.12 -1.69 21.85
C LEU A 236 -8.30 -0.47 21.37
N PRO A 237 -6.96 -0.45 21.59
CA PRO A 237 -6.11 0.69 21.27
C PRO A 237 -6.21 1.08 19.79
N GLU A 238 -6.41 2.37 19.50
CA GLU A 238 -6.71 2.87 18.16
C GLU A 238 -5.67 2.45 17.10
N LYS A 239 -4.38 2.52 17.43
CA LYS A 239 -3.28 2.20 16.50
C LYS A 239 -3.00 0.70 16.36
N ALA A 240 -3.58 -0.13 17.22
CA ALA A 240 -3.36 -1.56 17.26
C ALA A 240 -4.68 -2.34 17.30
N THR A 241 -5.74 -1.77 16.71
CA THR A 241 -7.04 -2.42 16.53
C THR A 241 -7.52 -2.23 15.10
N TRP A 242 -7.89 -3.33 14.46
CA TRP A 242 -8.41 -3.39 13.11
C TRP A 242 -9.86 -3.86 13.14
N TYR A 243 -10.71 -3.15 12.41
CA TYR A 243 -12.10 -3.52 12.15
C TYR A 243 -12.20 -3.86 10.67
N LEU A 244 -12.33 -5.13 10.32
CA LEU A 244 -12.17 -5.62 8.96
C LEU A 244 -13.48 -6.17 8.42
N ALA A 245 -13.94 -5.64 7.28
CA ALA A 245 -15.01 -6.24 6.51
C ALA A 245 -14.43 -7.23 5.49
N THR A 246 -15.03 -8.40 5.38
CA THR A 246 -14.65 -9.40 4.39
C THR A 246 -15.84 -10.20 3.87
N ASN A 247 -15.82 -10.60 2.59
CA ASN A 247 -16.75 -11.57 2.01
C ASN A 247 -16.17 -13.00 1.95
N LEU A 248 -15.03 -13.26 2.60
CA LEU A 248 -14.49 -14.60 2.77
C LEU A 248 -15.32 -15.35 3.83
N PRO A 249 -15.96 -16.49 3.50
CA PRO A 249 -16.83 -17.19 4.43
C PRO A 249 -16.11 -17.64 5.70
N HIS A 250 -16.85 -17.71 6.80
CA HIS A 250 -16.36 -18.36 8.02
C HIS A 250 -16.31 -19.89 7.80
N PRO A 251 -15.27 -20.61 8.25
CA PRO A 251 -15.12 -22.05 7.99
C PRO A 251 -16.27 -22.92 8.52
N ASP A 252 -16.83 -22.55 9.68
CA ASP A 252 -17.84 -23.35 10.37
C ASP A 252 -19.29 -22.99 10.00
N THR A 253 -19.52 -22.20 8.94
CA THR A 253 -20.88 -21.76 8.56
C THR A 253 -21.35 -22.34 7.23
N PRO A 254 -22.67 -22.41 6.97
CA PRO A 254 -23.18 -22.94 5.70
C PRO A 254 -22.59 -22.25 4.45
N HIS A 255 -22.23 -20.98 4.57
CA HIS A 255 -21.59 -20.20 3.51
C HIS A 255 -20.19 -20.71 3.14
N ALA A 256 -19.53 -21.52 3.99
CA ALA A 256 -18.23 -22.12 3.70
C ALA A 256 -18.24 -23.04 2.48
N THR A 257 -19.37 -23.71 2.21
CA THR A 257 -19.50 -24.67 1.10
C THR A 257 -20.28 -24.11 -0.09
N ALA A 258 -21.14 -23.11 0.14
CA ALA A 258 -21.98 -22.50 -0.88
C ALA A 258 -21.44 -21.17 -1.43
N GLY A 259 -20.43 -20.58 -0.78
CA GLY A 259 -19.86 -19.29 -1.17
C GLY A 259 -18.96 -19.36 -2.41
N PRO A 260 -18.76 -18.24 -3.11
CA PRO A 260 -17.90 -18.18 -4.30
C PRO A 260 -16.39 -18.22 -3.98
N HIS A 261 -16.03 -18.19 -2.70
CA HIS A 261 -14.66 -18.14 -2.23
C HIS A 261 -14.42 -19.22 -1.18
N PRO A 262 -13.24 -19.87 -1.16
CA PRO A 262 -12.88 -20.78 -0.08
C PRO A 262 -12.96 -20.07 1.28
N PRO A 263 -13.43 -20.72 2.35
CA PRO A 263 -13.53 -20.12 3.67
C PRO A 263 -12.17 -19.68 4.21
N ALA A 264 -12.16 -18.69 5.10
CA ALA A 264 -10.96 -18.15 5.73
C ALA A 264 -11.15 -18.03 7.24
N ASP A 265 -10.24 -18.57 8.04
CA ASP A 265 -10.26 -18.39 9.49
C ASP A 265 -9.74 -17.00 9.92
N LEU A 266 -9.82 -16.70 11.21
CA LEU A 266 -9.39 -15.42 11.76
C LEU A 266 -7.90 -15.14 11.53
N ALA A 267 -7.05 -16.18 11.61
CA ALA A 267 -5.61 -16.02 11.40
C ALA A 267 -5.31 -15.65 9.94
N GLU A 268 -6.01 -16.26 8.98
CA GLU A 268 -5.89 -15.92 7.57
C GLU A 268 -6.35 -14.48 7.29
N ILE A 269 -7.50 -14.04 7.82
CA ILE A 269 -7.98 -12.66 7.64
C ILE A 269 -6.96 -11.64 8.16
N VAL A 270 -6.41 -11.88 9.36
CA VAL A 270 -5.36 -11.03 9.96
C VAL A 270 -4.09 -11.04 9.12
N ARG A 271 -3.66 -12.20 8.61
CA ARG A 271 -2.50 -12.33 7.71
C ARG A 271 -2.70 -11.53 6.43
N LEU A 272 -3.84 -11.68 5.76
CA LEU A 272 -4.16 -10.98 4.51
C LEU A 272 -4.12 -9.47 4.69
N TYR A 273 -4.79 -8.95 5.72
CA TYR A 273 -4.75 -7.52 6.00
C TYR A 273 -3.36 -7.05 6.45
N GLY A 274 -2.61 -7.91 7.14
CA GLY A 274 -1.22 -7.67 7.52
C GLY A 274 -0.25 -7.47 6.36
N LEU A 275 -0.63 -7.82 5.12
CA LEU A 275 0.13 -7.53 3.91
C LEU A 275 -0.09 -6.10 3.37
N ARG A 276 -1.10 -5.37 3.85
CA ARG A 276 -1.39 -3.99 3.42
C ARG A 276 -0.16 -3.06 3.46
N PRO A 277 0.70 -3.05 4.50
CA PRO A 277 1.83 -2.12 4.57
C PRO A 277 2.85 -2.22 3.43
N TRP A 278 2.86 -3.31 2.65
CA TRP A 278 3.74 -3.44 1.48
C TRP A 278 3.48 -2.39 0.39
N ILE A 279 2.27 -1.84 0.29
CA ILE A 279 2.01 -0.73 -0.64
C ILE A 279 2.72 0.56 -0.20
N GLU A 280 2.76 0.83 1.11
CA GLU A 280 3.49 1.97 1.66
C GLU A 280 5.00 1.78 1.47
N GLN A 281 5.49 0.55 1.63
CA GLN A 281 6.88 0.20 1.32
C GLN A 281 7.19 0.37 -0.18
N SER A 282 6.26 -0.01 -1.06
CA SER A 282 6.37 0.24 -2.50
C SER A 282 6.46 1.73 -2.79
N TYR A 283 5.61 2.56 -2.18
CA TYR A 283 5.67 4.00 -2.34
C TYR A 283 7.00 4.60 -1.89
N LYS A 284 7.58 4.15 -0.78
CA LYS A 284 8.91 4.61 -0.35
C LYS A 284 9.96 4.35 -1.43
N GLN A 285 10.03 3.13 -1.95
CA GLN A 285 11.02 2.78 -2.97
C GLN A 285 10.80 3.52 -4.30
N ILE A 286 9.57 3.52 -4.83
CA ILE A 286 9.33 4.16 -6.13
C ILE A 286 9.42 5.68 -6.06
N LYS A 287 9.06 6.29 -4.94
CA LYS A 287 9.11 7.76 -4.78
C LYS A 287 10.50 8.26 -4.44
N ASP A 288 11.12 7.66 -3.42
CA ASP A 288 12.30 8.25 -2.81
C ASP A 288 13.57 7.82 -3.56
N GLU A 289 13.60 6.62 -4.16
CA GLU A 289 14.76 6.10 -4.89
C GLU A 289 14.64 6.21 -6.41
N LEU A 290 13.43 6.01 -6.96
CA LEU A 290 13.22 5.97 -8.42
C LEU A 290 12.61 7.25 -8.99
N GLY A 291 12.20 8.21 -8.16
CA GLY A 291 11.73 9.52 -8.63
C GLY A 291 10.34 9.48 -9.27
N TRP A 292 9.42 8.67 -8.75
CA TRP A 292 7.99 8.63 -9.14
C TRP A 292 7.35 10.00 -9.35
N ALA A 293 7.64 10.94 -8.44
CA ALA A 293 7.03 12.25 -8.40
C ALA A 293 7.89 13.36 -9.02
N ASP A 294 9.12 13.06 -9.44
CA ASP A 294 10.13 14.07 -9.81
C ASP A 294 9.96 14.62 -11.23
N PHE A 295 8.97 14.12 -11.97
CA PHE A 295 8.66 14.61 -13.29
C PHE A 295 8.23 16.09 -13.27
N GLN A 296 8.67 16.81 -14.30
CA GLN A 296 8.26 18.20 -14.59
C GLN A 296 7.35 18.31 -15.83
N VAL A 297 6.92 17.16 -16.38
CA VAL A 297 5.98 17.11 -17.50
C VAL A 297 4.57 17.53 -17.07
N ARG A 298 3.77 18.05 -18.01
CA ARG A 298 2.44 18.61 -17.72
C ARG A 298 1.27 17.81 -18.27
N SER A 299 1.45 17.09 -19.38
CA SER A 299 0.36 16.37 -20.03
C SER A 299 0.07 15.04 -19.32
N ALA A 300 -1.21 14.64 -19.29
CA ALA A 300 -1.62 13.36 -18.72
C ALA A 300 -0.83 12.18 -19.32
N ARG A 301 -0.65 12.17 -20.64
CA ARG A 301 0.13 11.16 -21.38
C ARG A 301 1.57 11.05 -20.86
N ALA A 302 2.27 12.18 -20.70
CA ALA A 302 3.65 12.17 -20.23
C ALA A 302 3.77 11.73 -18.76
N ILE A 303 2.81 12.11 -17.90
CA ILE A 303 2.76 11.68 -16.49
C ILE A 303 2.61 10.16 -16.42
N ARG A 304 1.66 9.60 -17.19
CA ARG A 304 1.43 8.15 -17.26
C ARG A 304 2.66 7.37 -17.70
N ARG A 305 3.34 7.88 -18.72
CA ARG A 305 4.56 7.28 -19.25
C ARG A 305 5.69 7.31 -18.25
N HIS A 306 5.90 8.43 -17.56
CA HIS A 306 6.89 8.51 -16.49
C HIS A 306 6.63 7.45 -15.42
N GLN A 307 5.40 7.41 -14.89
CA GLN A 307 5.00 6.43 -13.87
C GLN A 307 5.18 4.99 -14.33
N THR A 308 4.89 4.70 -15.60
CA THR A 308 5.09 3.36 -16.19
C THR A 308 6.57 2.99 -16.24
N LEU A 309 7.45 3.93 -16.65
CA LEU A 309 8.90 3.68 -16.68
C LEU A 309 9.46 3.46 -15.27
N ILE A 310 8.97 4.19 -14.27
CA ILE A 310 9.35 3.95 -12.87
C ILE A 310 8.93 2.56 -12.42
N ASN A 311 7.73 2.13 -12.78
CA ASN A 311 7.28 0.77 -12.49
C ASN A 311 8.12 -0.29 -13.21
N CYS A 312 8.56 -0.03 -14.46
CA CYS A 312 9.51 -0.91 -15.16
C CYS A 312 10.86 -0.98 -14.44
N ALA A 313 11.41 0.16 -14.02
CA ALA A 313 12.67 0.20 -13.26
C ALA A 313 12.54 -0.56 -11.93
N PHE A 314 11.41 -0.42 -11.24
CA PHE A 314 11.14 -1.15 -10.01
C PHE A 314 11.05 -2.66 -10.23
N SER A 315 10.38 -3.10 -11.31
CA SER A 315 10.35 -4.52 -11.70
C SER A 315 11.72 -5.06 -12.10
N PHE A 316 12.53 -4.24 -12.77
CA PHE A 316 13.93 -4.57 -13.09
C PHE A 316 14.77 -4.78 -11.82
N CYS A 317 14.56 -4.00 -10.76
CA CYS A 317 15.25 -4.24 -9.49
C CYS A 317 14.96 -5.62 -8.90
N TRP A 318 13.73 -6.14 -9.05
CA TRP A 318 13.41 -7.50 -8.64
C TRP A 318 14.06 -8.56 -9.52
N ASP A 319 14.02 -8.36 -10.84
CA ASP A 319 14.71 -9.23 -11.80
C ASP A 319 16.21 -9.36 -11.46
N GLN A 320 16.90 -8.24 -11.24
CA GLN A 320 18.31 -8.24 -10.87
C GLN A 320 18.57 -8.80 -9.47
N TRP A 321 17.62 -8.65 -8.54
CA TRP A 321 17.74 -9.22 -7.20
C TRP A 321 17.71 -10.76 -7.21
N PHE A 322 16.90 -11.35 -8.09
CA PHE A 322 16.79 -12.80 -8.21
C PHE A 322 17.74 -13.40 -9.24
N ALA A 323 18.32 -12.59 -10.13
CA ALA A 323 19.34 -13.03 -11.05
C ALA A 323 20.52 -13.66 -10.27
N PRO A 324 20.95 -14.87 -10.64
CA PRO A 324 22.17 -15.44 -10.08
C PRO A 324 23.33 -14.49 -10.37
N PRO A 325 24.28 -14.31 -9.44
CA PRO A 325 25.42 -13.43 -9.68
C PRO A 325 26.12 -13.87 -10.96
N GLY A 326 26.20 -12.96 -11.93
CA GLY A 326 26.99 -13.18 -13.12
C GLY A 326 28.46 -13.41 -12.75
N PRO A 327 29.27 -14.03 -13.62
CA PRO A 327 30.70 -14.07 -13.41
C PRO A 327 31.20 -12.63 -13.20
N LEU A 328 31.87 -12.39 -12.07
CA LEU A 328 32.50 -11.10 -11.79
C LEU A 328 33.43 -10.79 -12.96
N ASP A 329 33.17 -9.69 -13.66
CA ASP A 329 34.05 -9.21 -14.70
C ASP A 329 35.31 -8.66 -14.04
N ALA A 330 36.31 -9.51 -13.87
CA ALA A 330 37.62 -9.14 -13.35
C ALA A 330 38.38 -8.16 -14.26
N THR A 331 37.82 -7.81 -15.43
CA THR A 331 38.35 -6.80 -16.34
C THR A 331 37.65 -5.45 -16.24
N ALA A 332 36.59 -5.32 -15.43
CA ALA A 332 35.95 -4.05 -15.16
C ALA A 332 36.95 -3.13 -14.43
N PRO A 333 37.33 -1.98 -15.00
CA PRO A 333 38.25 -1.07 -14.34
C PRO A 333 37.61 -0.58 -13.03
N ASP A 334 38.40 -0.62 -11.95
CA ASP A 334 38.05 0.03 -10.69
C ASP A 334 37.64 1.48 -10.99
N PRO A 335 36.50 1.99 -10.48
CA PRO A 335 36.12 3.37 -10.68
C PRO A 335 37.08 4.29 -9.91
N CYS A 336 38.23 4.55 -10.53
CA CYS A 336 39.17 5.56 -10.09
C CYS A 336 38.56 6.93 -10.38
N PRO A 337 38.54 7.87 -9.42
CA PRO A 337 38.11 9.23 -9.72
C PRO A 337 39.16 9.86 -10.64
N GLU A 338 38.80 10.15 -11.90
CA GLU A 338 39.64 11.00 -12.75
C GLU A 338 39.66 12.42 -12.17
N GLU A 339 40.82 12.83 -11.65
CA GLU A 339 41.15 14.23 -11.37
C GLU A 339 41.32 15.00 -12.68
N GLY A 340 40.21 15.48 -13.24
CA GLY A 340 40.22 16.50 -14.29
C GLY A 340 40.40 17.91 -13.69
N PRO A 341 41.06 18.86 -14.40
CA PRO A 341 41.44 20.15 -13.82
C PRO A 341 40.24 21.06 -13.58
N GLU A 342 40.11 21.52 -12.33
CA GLU A 342 39.08 22.43 -11.84
C GLU A 342 39.05 23.77 -12.61
N ARG A 343 37.85 24.24 -12.97
CA ARG A 343 37.56 25.67 -13.18
C ARG A 343 36.50 26.12 -12.19
N GLY A 344 36.86 27.12 -11.40
CA GLY A 344 35.91 28.02 -10.72
C GLY A 344 36.06 28.01 -9.20
N THR A 345 36.71 29.05 -8.67
CA THR A 345 36.83 29.37 -7.25
C THR A 345 35.47 29.35 -6.54
N ARG A 346 35.25 28.38 -5.66
CA ARG A 346 34.13 28.40 -4.71
C ARG A 346 34.49 29.28 -3.53
N HIS A 347 33.77 30.39 -3.39
CA HIS A 347 33.73 31.13 -2.13
C HIS A 347 32.64 30.51 -1.26
N THR A 348 33.05 29.81 -0.19
CA THR A 348 32.15 29.19 0.78
C THR A 348 32.06 30.10 2.02
N PRO A 349 30.88 30.61 2.40
CA PRO A 349 30.72 31.26 3.70
C PRO A 349 30.77 30.20 4.83
N PRO A 350 31.25 30.55 6.04
CA PRO A 350 31.39 29.59 7.11
C PRO A 350 30.00 29.15 7.64
N GLY A 351 29.76 27.84 7.64
CA GLY A 351 28.64 27.22 8.35
C GLY A 351 28.96 27.05 9.84
N PRO A 352 27.94 27.06 10.72
CA PRO A 352 28.13 26.91 12.16
C PRO A 352 28.67 25.51 12.52
N ALA A 353 29.59 25.48 13.48
CA ALA A 353 30.27 24.29 13.96
C ALA A 353 29.33 23.39 14.78
N ALA A 354 29.15 22.15 14.33
CA ALA A 354 28.81 21.02 15.18
C ALA A 354 29.47 19.78 14.59
N LEU A 355 30.30 19.11 15.39
CA LEU A 355 31.04 17.89 15.04
C LEU A 355 30.08 16.81 14.50
N LEU A 356 30.26 16.41 13.24
CA LEU A 356 29.78 15.13 12.72
C LEU A 356 30.95 14.13 12.77
N ALA A 357 30.68 12.98 13.39
CA ALA A 357 31.58 11.84 13.40
C ALA A 357 31.91 11.40 11.96
N GLN A 358 33.19 11.13 11.72
CA GLN A 358 33.72 10.71 10.43
C GLN A 358 33.23 9.29 10.09
N GLY A 359 32.74 9.11 8.85
CA GLY A 359 32.34 7.80 8.33
C GLY A 359 31.67 7.93 6.97
N LEU A 360 32.47 8.10 5.92
CA LEU A 360 32.02 8.07 4.53
C LEU A 360 31.67 6.63 4.12
N THR A 361 30.40 6.35 3.81
CA THR A 361 30.02 5.19 2.99
C THR A 361 29.86 5.63 1.53
N ARG A 362 30.69 5.06 0.65
CA ARG A 362 30.57 5.16 -0.81
C ARG A 362 29.53 4.11 -1.28
N TYR A 363 28.75 4.47 -2.30
CA TYR A 363 27.75 3.70 -3.08
C TYR A 363 26.27 3.77 -2.62
N PRO A 364 25.32 4.12 -3.53
CA PRO A 364 23.89 3.92 -3.31
C PRO A 364 23.55 2.45 -3.59
N VAL A 365 23.12 1.73 -2.55
CA VAL A 365 22.69 0.33 -2.63
C VAL A 365 21.25 0.26 -2.11
N LEU A 366 20.38 -0.49 -2.80
CA LEU A 366 19.06 -0.86 -2.30
C LEU A 366 19.21 -1.53 -0.92
N ALA A 367 18.49 -1.03 0.09
CA ALA A 367 18.68 -1.38 1.49
C ALA A 367 18.80 -2.90 1.75
N HIS A 368 19.93 -3.29 2.35
CA HIS A 368 20.26 -4.67 2.74
C HIS A 368 19.42 -5.13 3.95
N PRO A 369 18.88 -6.36 3.98
CA PRO A 369 18.00 -6.84 5.06
C PRO A 369 18.72 -7.43 6.29
N SER A 370 19.96 -7.04 6.56
CA SER A 370 20.76 -7.61 7.66
C SER A 370 21.56 -6.57 8.45
N HIS A 371 20.93 -5.45 8.77
CA HIS A 371 21.40 -4.56 9.83
C HIS A 371 20.28 -4.35 10.84
N HIS A 372 20.44 -4.95 12.02
CA HIS A 372 19.70 -4.59 13.22
C HIS A 372 20.01 -3.13 13.57
N PRO A 373 19.01 -2.24 13.68
CA PRO A 373 19.15 -1.05 14.50
C PRO A 373 18.88 -1.46 15.96
N HIS A 374 19.88 -1.33 16.81
CA HIS A 374 19.67 -1.25 18.27
C HIS A 374 18.60 -0.18 18.56
N PRO A 375 17.51 -0.49 19.29
CA PRO A 375 16.56 0.53 19.68
C PRO A 375 17.16 1.41 20.78
N MET A 376 17.46 2.67 20.46
CA MET A 376 17.61 3.71 21.48
C MET A 376 16.22 4.04 22.04
N VAL A 377 15.79 3.29 23.06
CA VAL A 377 14.81 3.74 24.05
C VAL A 377 15.47 3.58 25.41
N ALA A 378 16.32 4.55 25.74
CA ALA A 378 16.83 4.77 27.08
C ALA A 378 17.21 6.24 27.22
N SER A 379 16.19 7.09 27.45
CA SER A 379 16.30 8.33 28.21
C SER A 379 15.02 9.12 27.98
N MET A 380 14.03 8.87 28.84
CA MET A 380 13.00 9.83 29.26
C MET A 380 12.23 9.15 30.39
N ASP A 381 12.81 9.13 31.58
CA ASP A 381 12.07 9.26 32.84
C ASP A 381 13.01 9.73 33.95
N GLY A 382 12.48 10.64 34.76
CA GLY A 382 13.23 11.63 35.52
C GLY A 382 14.04 11.11 36.71
N HIS A 383 15.08 11.87 37.06
CA HIS A 383 15.47 12.07 38.44
C HIS A 383 15.38 13.56 38.76
N GLY A 384 14.38 13.89 39.57
CA GLY A 384 14.33 15.16 40.27
C GLY A 384 15.34 15.16 41.42
N SER A 385 15.96 16.30 41.63
CA SER A 385 16.69 16.61 42.86
C SER A 385 16.26 18.01 43.30
N THR A 386 15.43 18.05 44.33
CA THR A 386 15.42 19.11 45.36
C THR A 386 16.46 18.70 46.44
N PRO A 387 16.94 19.62 47.30
CA PRO A 387 16.31 20.84 47.80
C PRO A 387 16.68 22.13 47.06
#